data_AF-A0A7C2WMY9-F1
#
_entry.id   AF-A0A7C2WMY9-F1
#
_cell.length_a   1.000
_cell.length_b   1.000
_cell.length_c   1.000
_cell.angle_alpha   90.00
_cell.angle_beta   90.00
_cell.angle_gamma   90.00
#
_symmetry.space_group_name_H-M   'P 1'
#
loop_
_entity.id
_entity.type
_entity.pdbx_description
1 polymer ?
#
loop_
_entity_poly.entity_id
_entity_poly.type
_entity_poly.pdbx_seq_one_letter_code
_entity_poly.pdbx_strand_id
1 'polypeptide(L)' 'DIQGRTKAYEAIVKGERDVEPGTPESFNVLVHEMQSLCLDVMKLIRVEGAAETEEKKVED' A
#
# COMPACT_ATOMS: atom_id res chain seq x y z
N ASP A 1 -10.82 5.50 0.94
CA ASP A 1 -10.83 5.06 2.34
C ASP A 1 -12.25 5.14 2.87
N ILE A 2 -12.94 4.00 2.86
CA ILE A 2 -14.33 3.91 3.31
C ILE A 2 -14.42 3.98 4.84
N GLN A 3 -13.44 3.43 5.56
CA GLN A 3 -13.45 3.37 7.02
C GLN A 3 -12.88 4.64 7.65
N GLY A 4 -11.84 5.23 7.04
CA GLY A 4 -11.19 6.45 7.52
C GLY A 4 -12.10 7.67 7.48
N ARG A 5 -13.08 7.75 6.58
CA ARG A 5 -14.02 8.89 6.54
C ARG A 5 -14.89 8.98 7.81
N THR A 6 -15.32 7.84 8.35
CA THR A 6 -16.14 7.80 9.56
C THR A 6 -15.29 8.15 10.78
N LYS A 7 -14.08 7.60 10.86
CA LYS A 7 -13.10 7.94 11.91
C LYS A 7 -12.72 9.43 11.88
N ALA A 8 -12.55 9.99 10.69
CA ALA A 8 -12.28 11.41 10.51
C ALA A 8 -13.42 12.29 11.02
N TYR A 9 -14.66 11.92 10.71
CA TYR A 9 -15.83 12.61 11.24
C TYR A 9 -15.88 12.55 12.77
N GLU A 10 -15.67 11.36 13.36
CA GLU A 10 -15.63 11.21 14.82
C GLU A 10 -14.52 12.03 15.47
N ALA A 11 -13.32 12.05 14.89
CA ALA A 11 -12.19 12.81 15.42
C ALA A 11 -12.46 14.33 15.41
N ILE A 12 -13.08 14.84 14.34
CA ILE A 12 -13.50 16.25 14.25
C ILE A 12 -14.49 16.58 15.38
N VAL A 13 -15.47 15.70 15.62
CA VAL A 13 -16.49 15.90 16.67
C VAL A 13 -15.89 15.82 18.08
N LYS A 14 -14.91 14.94 18.30
CA LYS A 14 -14.25 14.73 19.61
C LYS A 14 -13.10 15.70 19.86
N GLY A 15 -12.69 16.50 18.87
CA GLY A 15 -11.53 17.38 18.97
C GLY A 15 -10.18 16.64 18.96
N GLU A 16 -10.16 15.41 18.47
CA GLU A 16 -8.95 14.60 18.30
C GLU A 16 -8.18 15.05 17.04
N ARG A 17 -6.84 15.08 17.11
CA ARG A 17 -6.02 15.69 16.05
C ARG A 17 -5.52 14.72 14.99
N ASP A 18 -5.43 13.43 15.32
CA ASP A 18 -4.79 12.45 14.46
C ASP A 18 -5.78 11.39 14.00
N VAL A 19 -5.81 11.21 12.68
CA VAL A 19 -6.53 10.14 12.01
C VAL A 19 -5.55 9.56 11.01
N GLU A 20 -5.17 8.30 11.22
CA GLU A 20 -4.25 7.63 10.32
C GLU A 20 -4.97 7.36 8.98
N PRO A 21 -4.48 7.92 7.85
CA PRO A 21 -5.10 7.70 6.56
C PRO A 21 -4.84 6.28 6.06
N GLY A 22 -5.90 5.60 5.61
CA GLY A 22 -5.80 4.31 4.94
C GLY A 22 -5.63 4.43 3.43
N THR A 23 -5.53 3.28 2.75
CA THR A 23 -5.51 3.22 1.28
C THR A 23 -6.83 3.74 0.69
N PRO A 24 -6.80 4.60 -0.35
CA PRO A 24 -7.99 5.00 -1.08
C PRO A 24 -8.71 3.81 -1.73
N GLU A 25 -10.04 3.81 -1.76
CA GLU A 25 -10.77 2.70 -2.39
C GLU A 25 -10.57 2.72 -3.91
N SER A 26 -10.42 3.91 -4.50
CA SER A 26 -10.08 4.08 -5.91
C SER A 26 -8.76 3.41 -6.29
N PHE A 27 -7.80 3.30 -5.37
CA PHE A 27 -6.55 2.58 -5.63
C PHE A 27 -6.80 1.07 -5.71
N ASN A 28 -7.64 0.52 -4.83
CA ASN A 28 -8.03 -0.90 -4.93
C ASN A 28 -8.75 -1.16 -6.25
N VAL A 29 -9.68 -0.28 -6.66
CA VAL A 29 -10.39 -0.39 -7.95
C VAL A 29 -9.39 -0.43 -9.10
N LEU A 30 -8.42 0.50 -9.15
CA LEU A 30 -7.37 0.53 -10.15
C LEU A 30 -6.59 -0.80 -10.22
N VAL A 31 -6.20 -1.36 -9.07
CA VAL A 31 -5.49 -2.64 -9.01
C VAL A 31 -6.33 -3.76 -9.62
N HIS A 32 -7.63 -3.83 -9.29
CA HIS A 32 -8.53 -4.84 -9.85
C HIS A 32 -8.76 -4.64 -11.36
N GLU A 33 -8.84 -3.39 -11.83
CA GLU A 33 -8.91 -3.07 -13.26
C GLU A 33 -7.67 -3.54 -14.02
N MET A 34 -6.48 -3.34 -13.46
CA MET A 34 -5.23 -3.85 -14.06
C MET A 34 -5.18 -5.40 -14.05
N GLN A 35 -5.61 -6.03 -12.95
CA GLN A 35 -5.69 -7.50 -12.86
C GLN A 35 -6.68 -8.10 -13.86
N SER A 36 -7.76 -7.38 -14.20
CA SER A 36 -8.70 -7.80 -15.25
C SER A 36 -8.06 -7.88 -16.64
N LEU A 37 -6.94 -7.18 -16.85
CA LEU A 37 -6.12 -7.22 -18.05
C LEU A 37 -4.99 -8.26 -17.96
N CYS A 38 -5.05 -9.19 -17.00
CA CYS A 38 -4.02 -10.17 -16.70
C CYS A 38 -2.67 -9.55 -16.27
N LEU A 39 -2.69 -8.33 -15.72
CA LEU A 39 -1.49 -7.71 -15.16
C LEU A 39 -1.35 -8.06 -13.67
N ASP A 40 -0.19 -8.61 -13.30
CA ASP A 40 0.13 -8.88 -11.90
C ASP A 40 0.66 -7.60 -11.22
N VAL A 41 -0.09 -7.10 -10.25
CA VAL A 41 0.21 -5.87 -9.50
C VAL A 41 0.28 -6.22 -8.03
N MET A 42 1.48 -6.08 -7.44
CA MET A 42 1.74 -6.41 -6.04
C MET A 42 2.29 -5.21 -5.28
N LYS A 43 1.84 -5.04 -4.03
CA LYS A 43 2.38 -4.02 -3.12
C LYS A 43 3.73 -4.48 -2.60
N LEU A 44 4.78 -3.70 -2.88
CA LEU A 44 6.12 -3.98 -2.37
C LEU A 44 6.32 -3.37 -0.98
N ILE A 45 7.00 -4.12 -0.13
CA ILE A 45 7.49 -3.64 1.17
C ILE A 45 8.99 -3.44 1.02
N ARG A 46 9.48 -2.23 1.30
CA ARG A 46 10.92 -2.02 1.41
C ARG A 46 11.42 -2.74 2.66
N VAL A 47 12.35 -3.66 2.47
CA VAL A 47 13.15 -4.23 3.55
C VAL A 47 14.52 -3.56 3.45
N GLU A 48 14.88 -2.75 4.44
CA GLU A 48 16.23 -2.18 4.51
C GLU A 48 17.23 -3.31 4.80
N GLY A 49 18.21 -3.52 3.90
CA GLY A 49 19.31 -4.49 4.08
C GLY A 49 19.42 -5.67 3.09
N ALA A 50 18.56 -5.76 2.06
CA ALA A 50 18.56 -6.93 1.16
C ALA A 50 19.44 -6.81 -0.11
N ALA A 51 20.27 -5.76 -0.24
CA ALA A 51 20.97 -5.44 -1.50
C ALA A 51 22.35 -6.12 -1.71
N GLU A 52 22.75 -7.10 -0.89
CA GLU A 52 24.08 -7.73 -0.99
C GLU A 52 24.04 -9.26 -1.17
N THR A 53 23.30 -9.79 -2.14
CA THR A 53 23.49 -11.19 -2.57
C THR A 53 22.90 -11.40 -3.95
N GLU A 54 23.65 -11.14 -5.03
CA GLU A 54 23.38 -11.82 -6.33
C GLU A 54 24.48 -11.68 -7.42
N GLU A 55 25.67 -11.11 -7.15
CA GLU A 55 26.72 -10.97 -8.21
C GLU A 55 27.89 -11.97 -8.14
N LYS A 56 27.87 -13.01 -7.29
CA LYS A 56 28.93 -14.04 -7.28
C LYS A 56 28.40 -15.45 -7.43
N LYS A 57 27.95 -15.83 -8.63
CA LYS A 57 27.96 -17.25 -9.02
C LYS A 57 27.87 -17.49 -10.54
N VAL A 58 28.87 -17.06 -11.31
CA VAL A 58 29.21 -17.73 -12.59
C VAL A 58 30.73 -17.66 -12.81
N GLU A 59 31.49 -18.46 -12.08
CA GLU A 59 32.81 -18.94 -12.49
C GLU A 59 32.89 -20.40 -12.04
N ASP A 60 32.51 -21.31 -12.95
CA ASP A 60 33.26 -22.52 -13.34
C ASP A 60 32.75 -22.96 -14.73
#